data_AF-A0A3D2F8Z6-F1
#
_entry.id   AF-A0A3D2F8Z6-F1
#
_cell.length_a   1.000
_cell.length_b   1.000
_cell.length_c   1.000
_cell.angle_alpha   90.00
_cell.angle_beta   90.00
_cell.angle_gamma   90.00
#
_symmetry.space_group_name_H-M   'P 1'
#
loop_
_entity.id
_entity.type
_entity.pdbx_description
1 polymer ?
#
loop_
_entity_poly.entity_id
_entity_poly.type
_entity_poly.pdbx_seq_one_letter_code
_entity_poly.pdbx_strand_id
1 'polypeptide(L)'
;MKRVIVLLPLLLILSGCSGNWGWYVVDPTTTNGANNLRFMATGAYNTILMSLTAIIISVIVGLLVALPGLSEKKAWRAFNRTYVEIVRAVPILVLILWVYYGLPQLSGITLNVFWAGVFALALSDSAFQAEIFRAGIQSISKGQY
;
A
#
# COMPACT_ATOMS: atom_id res chain seq x y z
N MET A 1 -2.57 -38.20 7.61
CA MET A 1 -1.28 -37.48 7.72
C MET A 1 -0.19 -38.03 6.78
N LYS A 2 0.10 -39.34 6.74
CA LYS A 2 1.11 -39.91 5.81
C LYS A 2 0.83 -39.70 4.31
N ARG A 3 -0.45 -39.68 3.89
CA ARG A 3 -0.83 -39.43 2.47
C ARG A 3 -0.57 -37.99 2.01
N VAL A 4 -0.72 -36.99 2.89
CA VAL A 4 -0.52 -35.57 2.54
C VAL A 4 0.96 -35.25 2.34
N ILE A 5 1.83 -35.88 3.11
CA ILE A 5 3.30 -35.74 3.00
C ILE A 5 3.83 -36.38 1.71
N VAL A 6 3.17 -37.44 1.20
CA VAL A 6 3.52 -38.07 -0.09
C VAL A 6 2.94 -37.32 -1.29
N LEU A 7 1.78 -36.67 -1.14
CA LEU A 7 1.11 -35.93 -2.22
C LEU A 7 1.75 -34.56 -2.53
N LEU A 8 2.41 -33.94 -1.54
CA LEU A 8 3.05 -32.62 -1.69
C LEU A 8 4.24 -32.59 -2.67
N PRO A 9 5.19 -33.55 -2.64
CA PRO A 9 6.24 -33.64 -3.66
C PRO A 9 5.70 -34.13 -5.01
N LEU A 10 4.58 -34.86 -5.03
CA LEU A 10 3.91 -35.29 -6.26
C LEU A 10 3.30 -34.11 -7.05
N LEU A 11 2.86 -33.06 -6.35
CA LEU A 11 2.36 -31.81 -6.94
C LEU A 11 3.45 -30.98 -7.63
N LEU A 12 4.71 -31.08 -7.17
CA LEU A 12 5.88 -30.46 -7.81
C LEU A 12 6.34 -31.19 -9.08
N ILE A 13 5.87 -32.42 -9.31
CA ILE A 13 6.14 -33.21 -10.52
C ILE A 13 5.03 -32.98 -11.58
N LEU A 14 3.89 -32.39 -11.19
CA LEU A 14 2.77 -32.05 -12.09
C LEU A 14 2.94 -30.70 -12.80
N SER A 15 4.10 -30.03 -12.67
CA SER A 15 4.39 -28.77 -13.37
C SER A 15 4.89 -29.00 -14.80
N GLY A 16 3.97 -28.80 -15.74
CA GLY A 16 4.26 -28.32 -17.09
C GLY A 16 4.04 -29.31 -18.22
N CYS A 17 3.10 -29.01 -19.12
CA CYS A 17 2.92 -29.71 -20.40
C CYS A 17 3.97 -29.34 -21.46
N SER A 18 4.92 -28.44 -21.16
CA SER A 18 6.06 -28.14 -22.02
C SER A 18 7.33 -28.73 -21.40
N GLY A 19 8.10 -29.50 -22.18
CA GLY A 19 9.34 -30.17 -21.76
C GLY A 19 10.49 -29.26 -21.29
N ASN A 20 10.25 -27.96 -21.15
CA ASN A 20 11.19 -27.00 -20.59
C ASN A 20 10.45 -26.12 -19.57
N TRP A 21 10.95 -26.06 -18.34
CA TRP A 21 10.38 -25.29 -17.23
C TRP A 21 10.54 -23.77 -17.39
N GLY A 22 11.11 -23.30 -18.51
CA GLY A 22 11.24 -21.87 -18.79
C GLY A 22 12.34 -21.17 -17.98
N TRP A 23 13.22 -21.92 -17.32
CA TRP A 23 14.31 -21.36 -16.49
C TRP A 23 15.22 -20.39 -17.24
N TYR A 24 15.35 -20.52 -18.56
CA TYR A 24 16.11 -19.61 -19.42
C TYR A 24 15.61 -18.14 -19.36
N VAL A 25 14.36 -17.92 -18.92
CA VAL A 25 13.77 -16.58 -18.76
C VAL A 25 14.37 -15.83 -17.56
N VAL A 26 14.88 -16.54 -16.56
CA VAL A 26 15.48 -15.97 -15.34
C VAL A 26 16.95 -16.36 -15.15
N ASP A 27 17.54 -17.08 -16.11
CA ASP A 27 18.93 -17.50 -16.05
C ASP A 27 19.88 -16.32 -16.34
N PRO A 28 20.78 -15.93 -15.41
CA PRO A 28 21.71 -14.83 -15.62
C PRO A 28 22.78 -15.11 -16.67
N THR A 29 22.98 -16.37 -17.06
CA THR A 29 23.96 -16.74 -18.11
C THR A 29 23.48 -16.39 -19.51
N THR A 30 22.16 -16.24 -19.70
CA THR A 30 21.56 -15.80 -20.97
C THR A 30 21.31 -14.30 -20.95
N THR A 31 21.61 -13.58 -22.04
CA THR A 31 21.41 -12.11 -22.13
C THR A 31 19.96 -11.69 -21.82
N ASN A 32 18.98 -12.46 -22.31
CA ASN A 32 17.56 -12.21 -22.03
C ASN A 32 17.19 -12.42 -20.57
N GLY A 33 17.71 -13.48 -19.93
CA GLY A 33 17.44 -13.76 -18.52
C GLY A 33 18.06 -12.71 -17.58
N ALA A 34 19.28 -12.25 -17.88
CA ALA A 34 19.89 -11.13 -17.17
C ALA A 34 19.07 -9.83 -17.27
N ASN A 35 18.50 -9.53 -18.45
CA ASN A 35 17.65 -8.35 -18.64
C ASN A 35 16.32 -8.47 -17.88
N ASN A 36 15.70 -9.64 -17.87
CA ASN A 36 14.47 -9.89 -17.12
C ASN A 36 14.69 -9.74 -15.61
N LEU A 37 15.77 -10.32 -15.09
CA LEU A 37 16.16 -10.17 -13.68
C LEU A 37 16.37 -8.71 -13.31
N ARG A 38 17.05 -7.93 -14.16
CA ARG A 38 17.24 -6.49 -13.95
C ARG A 38 15.91 -5.75 -13.96
N PHE A 39 15.02 -6.03 -14.91
CA PHE A 39 13.69 -5.42 -14.98
C PHE A 39 12.86 -5.71 -13.71
N MET A 40 12.84 -6.96 -13.26
CA MET A 40 12.16 -7.36 -12.02
C MET A 40 12.77 -6.68 -10.79
N ALA A 41 14.10 -6.59 -10.71
CA ALA A 41 14.80 -5.89 -9.63
C ALA A 41 14.45 -4.39 -9.62
N THR A 42 14.36 -3.74 -10.78
CA THR A 42 13.89 -2.35 -10.88
C THR A 42 12.44 -2.20 -10.44
N GLY A 43 11.55 -3.13 -10.81
CA GLY A 43 10.16 -3.14 -10.34
C GLY A 43 10.05 -3.29 -8.80
N ALA A 44 10.82 -4.20 -8.22
CA ALA A 44 10.91 -4.39 -6.78
C ALA A 44 11.43 -3.13 -6.08
N TYR A 45 12.50 -2.53 -6.61
CA TYR A 45 13.06 -1.27 -6.10
C TYR A 45 12.01 -0.14 -6.11
N ASN A 46 11.32 0.07 -7.22
CA ASN A 46 10.29 1.10 -7.34
C ASN A 46 9.11 0.86 -6.39
N THR A 47 8.73 -0.40 -6.17
CA THR A 47 7.67 -0.76 -5.22
C THR A 47 8.08 -0.38 -3.80
N ILE A 48 9.28 -0.78 -3.37
CA ILE A 48 9.81 -0.44 -2.05
C ILE A 48 9.91 1.07 -1.86
N LEU A 49 10.47 1.78 -2.86
CA LEU A 49 10.61 3.23 -2.82
C LEU A 49 9.25 3.91 -2.69
N MET A 50 8.26 3.49 -3.49
CA MET A 50 6.92 4.06 -3.47
C MET A 50 6.21 3.77 -2.14
N SER A 51 6.27 2.52 -1.65
CA SER A 51 5.66 2.11 -0.38
C SER A 51 6.27 2.85 0.81
N LEU A 52 7.59 2.94 0.91
CA LEU A 52 8.25 3.67 2.00
C LEU A 52 7.87 5.15 2.00
N THR A 53 7.90 5.78 0.82
CA THR A 53 7.53 7.19 0.69
C THR A 53 6.07 7.43 1.11
N ALA A 54 5.16 6.58 0.64
CA ALA A 54 3.74 6.67 0.99
C ALA A 54 3.50 6.47 2.49
N ILE A 55 4.15 5.47 3.11
CA ILE A 55 4.03 5.18 4.55
C ILE A 55 4.54 6.35 5.40
N ILE A 56 5.67 6.96 5.03
CA ILE A 56 6.20 8.10 5.79
C ILE A 56 5.20 9.26 5.77
N ILE A 57 4.66 9.58 4.59
CA ILE A 57 3.68 10.66 4.44
C ILE A 57 2.39 10.31 5.19
N SER A 58 1.90 9.08 5.05
CA SER A 58 0.67 8.65 5.69
C SER A 58 0.78 8.71 7.21
N VAL A 59 1.95 8.40 7.78
CA VAL A 59 2.17 8.40 9.24
C VAL A 59 2.05 9.82 9.77
N ILE A 60 2.68 10.77 9.09
CA ILE A 60 2.61 12.18 9.45
C ILE A 60 1.17 12.68 9.34
N VAL A 61 0.51 12.44 8.20
CA VAL A 61 -0.88 12.90 7.97
C VAL A 61 -1.85 12.21 8.92
N GLY A 62 -1.72 10.91 9.13
CA GLY A 62 -2.55 10.11 10.01
C GLY A 62 -2.43 10.57 11.47
N LEU A 63 -1.23 10.92 11.92
CA LEU A 63 -1.03 11.50 13.24
C LEU A 63 -1.70 12.87 13.36
N LEU A 64 -1.51 13.76 12.38
CA LEU A 64 -2.14 15.08 12.35
C LEU A 64 -3.67 14.99 12.37
N VAL A 65 -4.23 14.01 11.68
CA VAL A 65 -5.68 13.73 11.65
C VAL A 65 -6.14 13.11 12.97
N ALA A 66 -5.35 12.24 13.60
CA ALA A 66 -5.72 11.58 14.86
C ALA A 66 -5.86 12.54 16.03
N LEU A 67 -4.97 13.55 16.13
CA LEU A 67 -4.92 14.50 17.25
C LEU A 67 -6.26 15.23 17.50
N PRO A 68 -6.94 15.83 16.50
CA PRO A 68 -8.28 16.38 16.66
C PRO A 68 -9.32 15.40 17.23
N GLY A 69 -9.17 14.10 16.95
CA GLY A 69 -10.06 13.05 17.45
C GLY A 69 -10.00 12.85 18.97
N LEU A 70 -8.95 13.33 19.63
CA LEU A 70 -8.75 13.25 21.08
C LEU A 70 -9.26 14.50 21.82
N SER A 71 -9.63 15.55 21.09
CA SER A 71 -10.12 16.79 21.70
C SER A 71 -11.49 16.60 22.36
N GLU A 72 -11.75 17.32 23.46
CA GLU A 72 -13.07 17.39 24.09
C GLU A 72 -14.12 18.09 23.20
N LYS A 73 -13.67 19.00 22.33
CA LYS A 73 -14.58 19.78 21.48
C LYS A 73 -15.20 18.89 20.40
N LYS A 74 -16.53 18.85 20.36
CA LYS A 74 -17.30 18.05 19.38
C LYS A 74 -16.91 18.33 17.92
N ALA A 75 -16.56 19.56 17.58
CA ALA A 75 -16.17 19.93 16.21
C ALA A 75 -14.89 19.22 15.73
N TRP A 76 -13.85 19.16 16.56
CA TRP A 76 -12.58 18.52 16.21
C TRP A 76 -12.71 17.00 16.06
N ARG A 77 -13.52 16.39 16.94
CA ARG A 77 -13.88 14.97 16.83
C ARG A 77 -14.68 14.68 15.56
N ALA A 78 -15.61 15.56 15.20
CA ALA A 78 -16.40 15.42 13.98
C ALA A 78 -15.51 15.53 12.73
N PHE A 79 -14.53 16.44 12.72
CA PHE A 79 -13.56 16.55 11.62
C PHE A 79 -12.77 15.25 11.42
N ASN A 80 -12.12 14.74 12.48
CA ASN A 80 -11.38 13.48 12.43
C ASN A 80 -12.26 12.34 11.89
N ARG A 81 -13.47 12.17 12.46
CA ARG A 81 -14.38 11.11 12.08
C ARG A 81 -14.86 11.22 10.63
N THR A 82 -15.22 12.42 10.19
CA THR A 82 -15.66 12.68 8.82
C THR A 82 -14.57 12.35 7.81
N TYR A 83 -13.34 12.82 8.07
CA TYR A 83 -12.19 12.51 7.21
C TYR A 83 -11.95 11.00 7.13
N VAL A 84 -11.87 10.31 8.27
CA VAL A 84 -11.58 8.88 8.33
C VAL A 84 -12.67 8.06 7.64
N GLU A 85 -13.95 8.36 7.89
CA GLU A 85 -15.07 7.64 7.30
C GLU A 85 -15.14 7.84 5.78
N ILE A 86 -14.96 9.08 5.29
CA ILE A 86 -14.97 9.36 3.85
C ILE A 86 -13.81 8.65 3.15
N VAL A 87 -12.58 8.85 3.64
CA VAL A 87 -11.39 8.35 2.94
C VAL A 87 -11.36 6.81 2.93
N ARG A 88 -11.79 6.15 4.00
CA ARG A 88 -11.88 4.68 4.05
C ARG A 88 -13.03 4.10 3.23
N ALA A 89 -14.06 4.90 2.95
CA ALA A 89 -15.17 4.48 2.10
C ALA A 89 -14.81 4.49 0.61
N VAL A 90 -13.80 5.26 0.20
CA VAL A 90 -13.38 5.33 -1.21
C VAL A 90 -12.42 4.18 -1.54
N PRO A 91 -12.70 3.38 -2.58
CA PRO A 91 -11.75 2.36 -3.03
C PRO A 91 -10.42 2.98 -3.46
N ILE A 92 -9.29 2.36 -3.10
CA ILE A 92 -7.96 2.90 -3.39
C ILE A 92 -7.71 3.10 -4.89
N LEU A 93 -8.28 2.22 -5.73
CA LEU A 93 -8.22 2.37 -7.19
C LEU A 93 -8.89 3.67 -7.65
N VAL A 94 -10.04 4.02 -7.06
CA VAL A 94 -10.77 5.25 -7.36
C VAL A 94 -9.95 6.48 -6.92
N LEU A 95 -9.29 6.42 -5.76
CA LEU A 95 -8.37 7.49 -5.33
C LEU A 95 -7.21 7.69 -6.31
N ILE A 96 -6.57 6.61 -6.76
CA ILE A 96 -5.49 6.68 -7.76
C ILE A 96 -5.98 7.35 -9.04
N LEU A 97 -7.16 6.96 -9.55
CA LEU A 97 -7.74 7.55 -10.75
C LEU A 97 -8.08 9.04 -10.55
N TRP A 98 -8.62 9.42 -9.40
CA TRP A 98 -8.90 10.83 -9.08
C TRP A 98 -7.63 11.66 -8.98
N VAL A 99 -6.57 11.14 -8.36
CA VAL A 99 -5.30 11.87 -8.25
C VAL A 99 -4.63 12.01 -9.61
N TYR A 100 -4.63 10.96 -10.43
CA TYR A 100 -3.92 10.98 -11.72
C TYR A 100 -4.71 11.67 -12.84
N TYR A 101 -6.01 11.42 -12.95
CA TYR A 101 -6.86 11.97 -14.01
C TYR A 101 -7.76 13.12 -13.56
N GLY A 102 -8.29 13.08 -12.33
CA GLY A 102 -9.22 14.09 -11.82
C GLY A 102 -8.55 15.40 -11.39
N LEU A 103 -7.44 15.32 -10.66
CA LEU A 103 -6.72 16.48 -10.13
C LEU A 103 -6.24 17.46 -11.22
N PRO A 104 -5.70 17.00 -12.38
CA PRO A 104 -5.37 17.90 -13.47
C PRO A 104 -6.57 18.65 -14.04
N GLN A 105 -7.74 18.01 -14.12
CA GLN A 105 -8.96 18.64 -14.65
C GLN A 105 -9.52 19.70 -13.70
N LEU A 106 -9.38 19.49 -12.38
CA LEU A 106 -9.90 20.41 -11.37
C LEU A 106 -8.96 21.59 -11.09
N SER A 107 -7.65 21.34 -11.05
CA SER A 107 -6.66 22.33 -10.59
C SER A 107 -5.60 22.71 -11.63
N GLY A 108 -5.53 22.01 -12.76
CA GLY A 108 -4.45 22.16 -13.75
C GLY A 108 -3.13 21.51 -13.33
N ILE A 109 -3.05 20.92 -12.12
CA ILE A 109 -1.82 20.31 -11.61
C ILE A 109 -1.68 18.88 -12.15
N THR A 110 -0.65 18.65 -12.94
CA THR A 110 -0.28 17.32 -13.45
C THR A 110 0.79 16.68 -12.58
N LEU A 111 0.51 15.49 -12.06
CA LEU A 111 1.49 14.69 -11.32
C LEU A 111 2.04 13.58 -12.21
N ASN A 112 3.31 13.23 -12.02
CA ASN A 112 3.85 12.01 -12.63
C ASN A 112 3.24 10.77 -11.96
N VAL A 113 3.38 9.61 -12.62
CA VAL A 113 2.77 8.35 -12.16
C VAL A 113 3.24 7.95 -10.75
N PHE A 114 4.52 8.18 -10.45
CA PHE A 114 5.08 7.88 -9.14
C PHE A 114 4.40 8.67 -8.03
N TRP A 115 4.34 10.01 -8.16
CA TRP A 115 3.72 10.86 -7.15
C TRP A 115 2.22 10.67 -7.05
N ALA A 116 1.53 10.44 -8.16
CA ALA A 116 0.11 10.13 -8.13
C ALA A 116 -0.19 8.86 -7.32
N GLY A 117 0.62 7.81 -7.52
CA GLY A 117 0.57 6.59 -6.72
C GLY A 117 0.86 6.85 -5.25
N VAL A 118 1.95 7.56 -4.94
CA VAL A 118 2.34 7.92 -3.57
C VAL A 118 1.22 8.68 -2.85
N PHE A 119 0.64 9.71 -3.46
CA PHE A 119 -0.42 10.51 -2.83
C PHE A 119 -1.69 9.72 -2.59
N ALA A 120 -2.12 8.91 -3.56
CA ALA A 120 -3.31 8.09 -3.40
C ALA A 120 -3.14 7.03 -2.31
N LEU A 121 -1.99 6.35 -2.28
CA LEU A 121 -1.63 5.40 -1.22
C LEU A 121 -1.55 6.09 0.14
N ALA A 122 -0.82 7.21 0.23
CA ALA A 122 -0.61 7.92 1.48
C ALA A 122 -1.91 8.45 2.08
N LEU A 123 -2.80 9.00 1.24
CA LEU A 123 -4.10 9.50 1.66
C LEU A 123 -5.00 8.35 2.16
N SER A 124 -5.05 7.24 1.42
CA SER A 124 -5.81 6.07 1.85
C SER A 124 -5.31 5.53 3.18
N ASP A 125 -3.99 5.37 3.32
CA ASP A 125 -3.37 4.76 4.51
C ASP A 125 -3.37 5.69 5.73
N SER A 126 -3.32 7.02 5.53
CA SER A 126 -3.38 7.98 6.64
C SER A 126 -4.69 7.91 7.42
N ALA A 127 -5.80 7.58 6.76
CA ALA A 127 -7.08 7.37 7.42
C ALA A 127 -7.09 6.11 8.32
N PHE A 128 -6.42 5.04 7.89
CA PHE A 128 -6.23 3.85 8.74
C PHE A 128 -5.27 4.13 9.89
N GLN A 129 -4.17 4.84 9.63
CA GLN A 129 -3.19 5.19 10.64
C GLN A 129 -3.75 6.15 11.69
N ALA A 130 -4.63 7.06 11.31
CA ALA A 130 -5.35 7.91 12.26
C ALA A 130 -6.14 7.09 13.29
N GLU A 131 -6.80 6.02 12.86
CA GLU A 131 -7.52 5.10 13.75
C GLU A 131 -6.57 4.25 14.58
N ILE A 132 -5.45 3.80 14.00
CA ILE A 132 -4.40 3.06 14.75
C ILE A 132 -3.84 3.94 15.88
N PHE A 133 -3.50 5.20 15.60
CA PHE A 133 -3.04 6.12 16.63
C PHE A 133 -4.09 6.37 17.70
N ARG A 134 -5.34 6.63 17.32
CA ARG A 134 -6.44 6.82 18.25
C ARG A 134 -6.66 5.60 19.14
N ALA A 135 -6.68 4.40 18.56
CA ALA A 135 -6.82 3.14 19.29
C ALA A 135 -5.62 2.88 20.20
N GLY A 136 -4.41 3.17 19.74
CA GLY A 136 -3.18 3.08 20.53
C GLY A 136 -3.22 3.98 21.76
N ILE A 137 -3.65 5.23 21.61
CA ILE A 137 -3.76 6.17 22.74
C ILE A 137 -4.86 5.74 23.70
N GLN A 138 -6.02 5.32 23.19
CA GLN A 138 -7.14 4.86 24.03
C GLN A 138 -6.87 3.54 24.75
N SER A 139 -5.86 2.77 24.33
CA SER A 139 -5.46 1.54 25.01
C SER A 139 -4.79 1.79 26.37
N ILE A 140 -4.34 3.02 26.63
CA ILE A 140 -3.74 3.43 27.90
C ILE A 140 -4.85 3.70 28.93
N SER A 141 -4.62 3.34 30.18
CA SER A 141 -5.57 3.58 31.27
C SER A 141 -5.80 5.07 31.52
N LYS A 142 -7.07 5.45 31.73
CA LYS A 142 -7.45 6.82 32.05
C LYS A 142 -6.81 7.24 33.39
N GLY A 143 -6.13 8.39 33.41
CA GLY A 143 -5.39 8.90 34.56
C GLY A 143 -3.86 8.87 34.41
N GLN A 144 -3.34 8.22 33.36
CA GLN A 144 -1.93 8.36 32.93
C GLN A 144 -1.75 9.42 31.83
N TYR A 145 -2.85 9.95 31.29
CA TYR A 145 -2.94 11.02 30.30
C TYR A 145 -4.25 11.79 30.50
#